data_AF-A0A1H0NDU0-F1
#
_entry.id   AF-A0A1H0NDU0-F1
#
_cell.length_a   1.000
_cell.length_b   1.000
_cell.length_c   1.000
_cell.angle_alpha   90.00
_cell.angle_beta   90.00
_cell.angle_gamma   90.00
#
_symmetry.space_group_name_H-M   'P 1'
#
loop_
_entity.id
_entity.type
_entity.pdbx_description
1 polymer ?
#
loop_
_entity_poly.entity_id
_entity_poly.type
_entity_poly.pdbx_seq_one_letter_code
_entity_poly.pdbx_strand_id
1 'polypeptide(L)'
;MKVFVYGSLCKNQENHYYMKEATLLSEQAFVKGTLYTGHSYYPLLLKDAQEITYGELYDIPSSLLEELDELEGYSKETEDPYFVRETCEVSTPRGVKEAFVYYWPREAQGEVVHNHDWKVHRYIQSDHLYYFAYGSCMDNSRLCDHGVDHLFTTIKGKGKLSDYRLAFSTHFEDGSRADIIEDPGAHVEGVVYEVGKEAREYLYQREGVETKVYRPTIVHVEGDDGITFQALSFTVIEKRAEIAPPFHYAEEIHRGGSKYLSENYMKSIEYKFLEEWKVPEFRAYLQRKGWKE
;
A
#
# COMPACT_ATOMS: atom_id res chain seq x y z
N MET A 1 16.78 -11.74 13.65
CA MET A 1 17.12 -12.27 12.30
C MET A 1 16.05 -11.76 11.36
N LYS A 2 16.34 -11.50 10.09
CA LYS A 2 15.31 -10.94 9.19
C LYS A 2 14.70 -12.00 8.30
N VAL A 3 13.39 -11.93 8.09
CA VAL A 3 12.65 -12.76 7.14
C VAL A 3 11.76 -11.87 6.28
N PHE A 4 11.75 -12.12 4.98
CA PHE A 4 10.79 -11.53 4.05
C PHE A 4 9.69 -12.53 3.74
N VAL A 5 8.45 -12.10 3.88
CA VAL A 5 7.25 -12.90 3.67
C VAL A 5 6.40 -12.25 2.59
N TYR A 6 5.78 -13.06 1.74
CA TYR A 6 5.07 -12.61 0.53
C TYR A 6 3.71 -13.30 0.35
N GLY A 7 3.27 -14.07 1.35
CA GLY A 7 2.13 -14.97 1.25
C GLY A 7 1.31 -15.06 2.53
N SER A 8 1.02 -16.28 2.97
CA SER A 8 0.17 -16.58 4.14
C SER A 8 0.72 -16.04 5.47
N LEU A 9 2.01 -15.75 5.55
CA LEU A 9 2.67 -15.15 6.72
C LEU A 9 2.56 -13.61 6.79
N CYS A 10 2.16 -12.95 5.70
CA CYS A 10 1.97 -11.50 5.70
C CYS A 10 0.87 -11.07 6.70
N LYS A 11 0.90 -9.82 7.15
CA LYS A 11 -0.03 -9.23 8.09
C LYS A 11 -1.48 -9.52 7.72
N ASN A 12 -2.22 -10.05 8.68
CA ASN A 12 -3.63 -10.43 8.57
C ASN A 12 -3.94 -11.48 7.47
N GLN A 13 -2.95 -12.30 7.11
CA GLN A 13 -3.15 -13.51 6.29
C GLN A 13 -3.21 -14.77 7.19
N GLU A 14 -3.53 -15.92 6.60
CA GLU A 14 -3.90 -17.16 7.28
C GLU A 14 -2.93 -17.59 8.37
N ASN A 15 -1.63 -17.53 8.09
CA ASN A 15 -0.57 -18.01 8.97
C ASN A 15 0.09 -16.87 9.75
N HIS A 16 -0.43 -15.65 9.70
CA HIS A 16 0.16 -14.53 10.42
C HIS A 16 0.18 -14.72 11.94
N TYR A 17 -0.62 -15.65 12.48
CA TYR A 17 -0.59 -16.00 13.90
C TYR A 17 0.73 -16.61 14.38
N TYR A 18 1.61 -17.09 13.49
CA TYR A 18 2.99 -17.47 13.82
C TYR A 18 3.86 -16.23 14.09
N MET A 19 3.54 -15.09 13.48
CA MET A 19 4.38 -13.89 13.48
C MET A 19 4.19 -13.02 14.74
N LYS A 20 3.68 -13.57 15.86
CA LYS A 20 3.37 -12.79 17.08
C LYS A 20 4.58 -12.16 17.74
N GLU A 21 5.73 -12.84 17.68
CA GLU A 21 7.01 -12.35 18.22
C GLU A 21 7.81 -11.55 17.17
N ALA A 22 7.26 -11.39 15.96
CA ALA A 22 7.92 -10.69 14.88
C ALA A 22 7.72 -9.18 15.00
N THR A 23 8.81 -8.43 14.81
CA THR A 23 8.75 -6.97 14.67
C THR A 23 8.72 -6.62 13.19
N LEU A 24 7.64 -6.01 12.73
CA LEU A 24 7.52 -5.52 11.36
C LEU A 24 8.55 -4.41 11.09
N LEU A 25 9.40 -4.62 10.08
CA LEU A 25 10.40 -3.66 9.63
C LEU A 25 9.97 -2.89 8.38
N SER A 26 9.15 -3.46 7.51
CA SER A 26 8.58 -2.76 6.36
C SER A 26 7.39 -3.56 5.82
N GLU A 27 6.22 -2.93 5.69
CA GLU A 27 5.06 -3.50 5.02
C GLU A 27 5.16 -3.41 3.49
N GLN A 28 5.99 -2.49 2.98
CA GLN A 28 6.16 -2.20 1.55
C GLN A 28 7.55 -2.63 1.09
N ALA A 29 7.87 -3.91 1.22
CA ALA A 29 9.13 -4.50 0.77
C ALA A 29 8.96 -5.29 -0.53
N PHE A 30 10.05 -5.56 -1.24
CA PHE A 30 10.04 -6.49 -2.36
C PHE A 30 11.39 -7.21 -2.56
N VAL A 31 11.32 -8.35 -3.23
CA VAL A 31 12.45 -9.14 -3.70
C VAL A 31 12.35 -9.38 -5.20
N LYS A 32 13.46 -9.77 -5.82
CA LYS A 32 13.43 -10.29 -7.20
C LYS A 32 12.86 -11.70 -7.22
N GLY A 33 11.94 -11.95 -8.14
CA GLY A 33 11.26 -13.23 -8.27
C GLY A 33 9.84 -13.08 -8.79
N THR A 34 9.36 -14.14 -9.42
CA THR A 34 7.99 -14.23 -9.94
C THR A 34 7.15 -15.06 -8.99
N LEU A 35 6.06 -14.48 -8.51
CA LEU A 35 5.12 -15.13 -7.62
C LEU A 35 4.02 -15.82 -8.41
N TYR A 36 3.79 -17.09 -8.13
CA TYR A 36 2.74 -17.90 -8.75
C TYR A 36 1.71 -18.32 -7.71
N THR A 37 0.48 -18.54 -8.16
CA THR A 37 -0.54 -19.21 -7.38
C THR A 37 -0.10 -20.66 -7.11
N GLY A 38 -0.28 -21.12 -5.88
CA GLY A 38 -0.07 -22.51 -5.51
C GLY A 38 -1.37 -23.19 -5.08
N HIS A 39 -1.25 -24.27 -4.33
CA HIS A 39 -2.42 -24.94 -3.78
C HIS A 39 -2.99 -24.12 -2.61
N SER A 40 -4.31 -23.86 -2.66
CA SER A 40 -5.04 -23.14 -1.62
C SER A 40 -4.48 -21.72 -1.39
N TYR A 41 -4.00 -21.40 -0.18
CA TYR A 41 -3.55 -20.06 0.21
C TYR A 41 -2.02 -19.89 0.20
N TYR A 42 -1.26 -20.85 -0.34
CA TYR A 42 0.20 -20.81 -0.41
C TYR A 42 0.68 -20.38 -1.80
N PRO A 43 1.19 -19.14 -1.96
CA PRO A 43 1.81 -18.74 -3.22
C PRO A 43 3.24 -19.29 -3.33
N LEU A 44 3.71 -19.45 -4.56
CA LEU A 44 4.98 -20.07 -4.91
C LEU A 44 5.92 -19.01 -5.49
N LEU A 45 6.93 -18.59 -4.73
CA LEU A 45 7.93 -17.64 -5.23
C LEU A 45 9.06 -18.39 -5.95
N LEU A 46 9.24 -18.10 -7.23
CA LEU A 46 10.35 -18.62 -8.03
C LEU A 46 11.39 -17.51 -8.24
N LYS A 47 12.67 -17.90 -8.27
CA LYS A 47 13.74 -16.97 -8.59
C LYS A 47 13.62 -16.49 -10.03
N ASP A 48 13.60 -15.18 -10.19
CA ASP A 48 13.55 -14.49 -11.47
C ASP A 48 14.28 -13.16 -11.28
N ALA A 49 15.19 -12.82 -12.19
CA ALA A 49 15.98 -11.59 -12.09
C ALA A 49 15.29 -10.37 -12.70
N GLN A 50 14.23 -10.58 -13.49
CA GLN A 50 13.54 -9.54 -14.26
C GLN A 50 12.26 -9.05 -13.58
N GLU A 51 11.60 -9.94 -12.84
CA GLU A 51 10.39 -9.63 -12.10
C GLU A 51 10.64 -9.41 -10.62
N ILE A 52 9.67 -8.78 -9.95
CA ILE A 52 9.69 -8.54 -8.52
C ILE A 52 8.45 -9.13 -7.87
N THR A 53 8.54 -9.42 -6.57
CA THR A 53 7.44 -9.83 -5.73
C THR A 53 7.37 -8.95 -4.50
N TYR A 54 6.20 -8.37 -4.24
CA TYR A 54 5.93 -7.54 -3.07
C TYR A 54 5.59 -8.39 -1.85
N GLY A 55 5.95 -7.87 -0.68
CA GLY A 55 5.73 -8.51 0.59
C GLY A 55 6.17 -7.62 1.74
N GLU A 56 6.45 -8.26 2.86
CA GLU A 56 6.71 -7.60 4.13
C GLU A 56 8.01 -8.13 4.71
N LEU A 57 8.77 -7.25 5.36
CA LEU A 57 10.04 -7.57 6.01
C LEU A 57 9.84 -7.52 7.53
N TYR A 58 10.27 -8.58 8.22
CA TYR A 58 10.19 -8.71 9.67
C TYR A 58 11.57 -8.97 10.29
N ASP A 59 11.78 -8.51 11.51
CA ASP A 59 12.79 -9.05 12.42
C ASP A 59 12.14 -10.06 13.36
N ILE A 60 12.76 -11.22 13.50
CA ILE A 60 12.26 -12.38 14.25
C ILE A 60 13.36 -12.99 15.13
N PRO A 61 13.00 -13.62 16.26
CA PRO A 61 13.94 -14.45 17.02
C PRO A 61 14.30 -15.72 16.24
N SER A 62 15.42 -16.35 16.61
CA SER A 62 15.87 -17.60 15.96
C SER A 62 14.91 -18.77 16.19
N SER A 63 14.23 -18.81 17.34
CA SER A 63 13.20 -19.82 17.65
C SER A 63 12.04 -19.77 16.66
N LEU A 64 11.53 -18.57 16.37
CA LEU A 64 10.46 -18.40 15.39
C LEU A 64 10.92 -18.82 13.99
N LEU A 65 12.19 -18.60 13.65
CA LEU A 65 12.70 -19.04 12.36
C LEU A 65 12.68 -20.58 12.21
N GLU A 66 12.91 -21.34 13.28
CA GLU A 66 12.78 -22.81 13.30
C GLU A 66 11.32 -23.24 13.12
N GLU A 67 10.36 -22.56 13.76
CA GLU A 67 8.92 -22.80 13.56
C GLU A 67 8.48 -22.52 12.12
N LEU A 68 9.01 -21.46 11.50
CA LEU A 68 8.75 -21.16 10.10
C LEU A 68 9.36 -22.21 9.16
N ASP A 69 10.54 -22.74 9.48
CA ASP A 69 11.15 -23.83 8.71
C ASP A 69 10.25 -25.07 8.72
N GLU A 70 9.70 -25.43 9.89
CA GLU A 70 8.76 -26.56 10.01
C GLU A 70 7.48 -26.31 9.20
N LEU A 71 6.90 -25.11 9.29
CA LEU A 71 5.69 -24.72 8.56
C LEU A 71 5.89 -24.80 7.03
N GLU A 72 7.01 -24.27 6.54
CA GLU A 72 7.34 -24.23 5.12
C GLU A 72 7.95 -25.55 4.62
N GLY A 73 8.04 -26.56 5.48
CA GLY A 73 8.60 -27.88 5.14
C GLY A 73 10.07 -27.80 4.69
N TYR A 74 10.82 -26.85 5.24
CA TYR A 74 12.25 -26.68 5.00
C TYR A 74 13.07 -27.48 6.02
N SER A 75 14.12 -28.15 5.54
CA SER A 75 15.19 -28.69 6.37
C SER A 75 16.51 -28.68 5.60
N LYS A 76 17.62 -28.47 6.30
CA LYS A 76 18.97 -28.59 5.70
C LYS A 76 19.39 -30.03 5.45
N GLU A 77 18.71 -30.99 6.09
CA GLU A 77 19.08 -32.41 6.06
C GLU A 77 18.30 -33.20 5.01
N THR A 78 17.17 -32.66 4.53
CA THR A 78 16.37 -33.29 3.48
C THR A 78 16.92 -32.95 2.10
N GLU A 79 17.00 -33.96 1.22
CA GLU A 79 17.40 -33.77 -0.18
C GLU A 79 16.27 -33.16 -1.04
N ASP A 80 15.01 -33.21 -0.57
CA ASP A 80 13.83 -32.70 -1.28
C ASP A 80 12.89 -31.93 -0.33
N PRO A 81 13.28 -30.70 0.10
CA PRO A 81 12.43 -29.88 0.95
C PRO A 81 11.20 -29.33 0.19
N TYR A 82 10.15 -28.95 0.91
CA TYR A 82 8.95 -28.39 0.28
C TYR A 82 9.22 -26.98 -0.28
N PHE A 83 9.76 -26.09 0.56
CA PHE A 83 10.39 -24.84 0.16
C PHE A 83 11.89 -24.86 0.47
N VAL A 84 12.69 -24.11 -0.30
CA VAL A 84 14.09 -23.84 0.03
C VAL A 84 14.24 -22.45 0.63
N ARG A 85 14.91 -22.35 1.77
CA ARG A 85 15.20 -21.06 2.40
C ARG A 85 16.59 -20.57 2.02
N GLU A 86 16.66 -19.33 1.56
CA GLU A 86 17.91 -18.68 1.20
C GLU A 86 18.00 -17.26 1.75
N THR A 87 19.21 -16.72 1.81
CA THR A 87 19.44 -15.30 2.13
C THR A 87 19.42 -14.48 0.84
N CYS A 88 18.64 -13.40 0.82
CA CYS A 88 18.49 -12.52 -0.34
C CYS A 88 18.47 -11.04 0.05
N GLU A 89 18.83 -10.18 -0.90
CA GLU A 89 18.64 -8.72 -0.84
C GLU A 89 17.16 -8.37 -0.97
N VAL A 90 16.59 -7.81 0.09
CA VAL A 90 15.22 -7.29 0.15
C VAL A 90 15.27 -5.77 0.04
N SER A 91 14.55 -5.22 -0.92
CA SER A 91 14.40 -3.78 -1.10
C SER A 91 13.26 -3.24 -0.25
N THR A 92 13.52 -2.16 0.50
CA THR A 92 12.52 -1.44 1.29
C THR A 92 12.59 0.05 0.98
N PRO A 93 11.59 0.88 1.37
CA PRO A 93 11.66 2.33 1.22
C PRO A 93 12.83 2.95 1.98
N ARG A 94 13.37 2.24 2.98
CA ARG A 94 14.51 2.66 3.81
C ARG A 94 15.84 2.05 3.39
N GLY A 95 15.90 1.47 2.18
CA GLY A 95 17.08 0.85 1.59
C GLY A 95 17.06 -0.68 1.61
N VAL A 96 18.14 -1.28 1.10
CA VAL A 96 18.27 -2.73 0.95
C VAL A 96 18.68 -3.40 2.27
N LYS A 97 18.14 -4.59 2.54
CA LYS A 97 18.44 -5.41 3.72
C LYS A 97 18.59 -6.88 3.32
N GLU A 98 19.53 -7.59 3.93
CA GLU A 98 19.59 -9.05 3.83
C GLU A 98 18.51 -9.70 4.71
N ALA A 99 17.77 -10.67 4.16
CA ALA A 99 16.79 -11.46 4.90
C ALA A 99 16.67 -12.87 4.36
N PHE A 100 16.11 -13.77 5.18
CA PHE A 100 15.70 -15.09 4.73
C PHE A 100 14.42 -15.00 3.88
N VAL A 101 14.39 -15.78 2.80
CA VAL A 101 13.27 -15.91 1.88
C VAL A 101 13.07 -17.39 1.57
N TYR A 102 11.83 -17.85 1.61
CA TYR A 102 11.47 -19.19 1.15
C TYR A 102 11.16 -19.13 -0.35
N TYR A 103 11.72 -20.04 -1.13
CA TYR A 103 11.49 -20.17 -2.57
C TYR A 103 10.94 -21.54 -2.89
N TRP A 104 10.05 -21.60 -3.87
CA TRP A 104 9.57 -22.87 -4.42
C TRP A 104 10.67 -23.46 -5.32
N PRO A 105 11.20 -24.66 -5.03
CA PRO A 105 12.36 -25.20 -5.74
C PRO A 105 12.02 -25.90 -7.06
N ARG A 106 10.73 -25.98 -7.41
CA ARG A 106 10.23 -26.71 -8.58
C ARG A 106 9.58 -25.75 -9.57
N GLU A 107 9.15 -26.27 -10.72
CA GLU A 107 8.31 -25.48 -11.63
C GLU A 107 6.95 -25.19 -10.98
N ALA A 108 6.41 -23.99 -11.23
CA ALA A 108 5.06 -23.63 -10.83
C ALA A 108 4.06 -24.09 -11.89
N GLN A 109 2.94 -24.67 -11.45
CA GLN A 109 1.83 -25.03 -12.34
C GLN A 109 0.68 -24.01 -12.32
N GLY A 110 0.66 -23.11 -11.34
CA GLY A 110 -0.35 -22.07 -11.22
C GLY A 110 -0.08 -20.87 -12.13
N GLU A 111 -1.03 -19.93 -12.12
CA GLU A 111 -0.92 -18.66 -12.81
C GLU A 111 -0.04 -17.68 -12.05
N VAL A 112 0.54 -16.69 -12.74
CA VAL A 112 1.27 -15.58 -12.11
C VAL A 112 0.31 -14.79 -11.22
N VAL A 113 0.75 -14.50 -9.99
CA VAL A 113 0.00 -13.69 -9.04
C VAL A 113 -0.12 -12.26 -9.57
N HIS A 114 -1.36 -11.83 -9.77
CA HIS A 114 -1.69 -10.50 -10.26
C HIS A 114 -1.05 -9.40 -9.40
N ASN A 115 -0.53 -8.35 -10.02
CA ASN A 115 0.22 -7.26 -9.39
C ASN A 115 1.48 -7.69 -8.59
N HIS A 116 1.90 -8.95 -8.69
CA HIS A 116 3.04 -9.52 -7.96
C HIS A 116 2.92 -9.37 -6.43
N ASP A 117 1.69 -9.26 -5.91
CA ASP A 117 1.39 -9.05 -4.50
C ASP A 117 0.24 -9.97 -4.09
N TRP A 118 0.53 -10.92 -3.21
CA TRP A 118 -0.44 -11.93 -2.79
C TRP A 118 -1.66 -11.32 -2.09
N LYS A 119 -1.45 -10.31 -1.24
CA LYS A 119 -2.54 -9.66 -0.51
C LYS A 119 -3.48 -8.97 -1.50
N VAL A 120 -2.92 -8.24 -2.47
CA VAL A 120 -3.71 -7.60 -3.52
C VAL A 120 -4.44 -8.64 -4.35
N HIS A 121 -3.73 -9.64 -4.88
CA HIS A 121 -4.31 -10.67 -5.75
C HIS A 121 -5.54 -11.33 -5.13
N ARG A 122 -5.50 -11.61 -3.83
CA ARG A 122 -6.62 -12.19 -3.10
C ARG A 122 -7.72 -11.20 -2.79
N TYR A 123 -7.36 -10.01 -2.32
CA TYR A 123 -8.33 -9.03 -1.87
C TYR A 123 -9.25 -8.57 -3.01
N ILE A 124 -8.70 -8.44 -4.23
CA ILE A 124 -9.47 -8.02 -5.42
C ILE A 124 -10.38 -9.12 -6.00
N GLN A 125 -10.37 -10.34 -5.46
CA GLN A 125 -11.33 -11.38 -5.86
C GLN A 125 -12.74 -11.11 -5.31
N SER A 126 -12.86 -10.23 -4.30
CA SER A 126 -14.14 -9.85 -3.74
C SER A 126 -14.95 -8.97 -4.70
N ASP A 127 -16.28 -9.16 -4.72
CA ASP A 127 -17.21 -8.34 -5.52
C ASP A 127 -17.25 -6.89 -5.05
N HIS A 128 -17.14 -6.71 -3.73
CA HIS A 128 -17.05 -5.42 -3.05
C HIS A 128 -15.84 -5.43 -2.12
N LEU A 129 -15.17 -4.28 -2.03
CA LEU A 129 -14.02 -4.09 -1.15
C LEU A 129 -14.00 -2.66 -0.61
N TYR A 130 -13.23 -2.46 0.46
CA TYR A 130 -12.92 -1.12 0.92
C TYR A 130 -11.75 -0.51 0.14
N TYR A 131 -11.89 0.75 -0.25
CA TYR A 131 -10.85 1.56 -0.87
C TYR A 131 -10.53 2.76 0.03
N PHE A 132 -9.26 2.96 0.34
CA PHE A 132 -8.76 4.07 1.15
C PHE A 132 -8.13 5.13 0.24
N ALA A 133 -8.78 6.29 0.14
CA ALA A 133 -8.26 7.45 -0.58
C ALA A 133 -7.60 8.44 0.37
N TYR A 134 -6.36 8.82 0.09
CA TYR A 134 -5.61 9.82 0.89
C TYR A 134 -5.19 11.06 0.06
N GLY A 135 -5.52 11.07 -1.24
CA GLY A 135 -5.20 12.13 -2.19
C GLY A 135 -6.45 12.71 -2.84
N SER A 136 -6.37 13.08 -4.12
CA SER A 136 -7.51 13.73 -4.79
C SER A 136 -8.74 12.84 -4.99
N CYS A 137 -8.62 11.52 -4.84
CA CYS A 137 -9.76 10.61 -4.82
C CYS A 137 -10.69 10.80 -3.62
N MET A 138 -10.29 11.61 -2.62
CA MET A 138 -11.20 12.07 -1.55
C MET A 138 -12.25 13.07 -2.05
N ASP A 139 -11.99 13.74 -3.18
CA ASP A 139 -12.91 14.67 -3.82
C ASP A 139 -13.66 14.02 -4.98
N ASN A 140 -14.91 14.44 -5.17
CA ASN A 140 -15.78 13.86 -6.18
C ASN A 140 -15.77 14.59 -7.51
N SER A 141 -15.14 15.78 -7.65
CA SER A 141 -15.19 16.56 -8.89
C SER A 141 -14.75 15.75 -10.11
N ARG A 142 -13.57 15.14 -10.05
CA ARG A 142 -13.05 14.31 -11.15
C ARG A 142 -13.86 13.04 -11.39
N LEU A 143 -14.50 12.50 -10.35
CA LEU A 143 -15.38 11.35 -10.50
C LEU A 143 -16.63 11.76 -11.28
N CYS A 144 -17.21 12.93 -10.99
CA CYS A 144 -18.33 13.50 -11.74
C CYS A 144 -17.93 13.81 -13.20
N ASP A 145 -16.78 14.43 -13.41
CA ASP A 145 -16.28 14.78 -14.75
C ASP A 145 -16.09 13.55 -15.63
N HIS A 146 -15.70 12.42 -15.04
CA HIS A 146 -15.55 11.13 -15.73
C HIS A 146 -16.86 10.31 -15.75
N GLY A 147 -17.94 10.80 -15.13
CA GLY A 147 -19.24 10.13 -15.08
C GLY A 147 -19.29 8.87 -14.19
N VAL A 148 -18.36 8.72 -13.24
CA VAL A 148 -18.21 7.52 -12.39
C VAL A 148 -18.51 7.79 -10.91
N ASP A 149 -18.97 8.98 -10.55
CA ASP A 149 -19.29 9.36 -9.16
C ASP A 149 -20.33 8.43 -8.50
N HIS A 150 -21.27 7.91 -9.30
CA HIS A 150 -22.26 6.92 -8.84
C HIS A 150 -21.63 5.64 -8.27
N LEU A 151 -20.38 5.31 -8.66
CA LEU A 151 -19.65 4.14 -8.17
C LEU A 151 -18.98 4.37 -6.80
N PHE A 152 -18.95 5.60 -6.29
CA PHE A 152 -18.27 6.00 -5.04
C PHE A 152 -19.24 6.59 -4.01
N THR A 153 -20.49 6.11 -4.01
CA THR A 153 -21.58 6.65 -3.17
C THR A 153 -21.59 6.10 -1.74
N THR A 154 -21.03 4.90 -1.51
CA THR A 154 -20.99 4.28 -0.18
C THR A 154 -19.72 4.68 0.57
N ILE A 155 -19.80 5.75 1.34
CA ILE A 155 -18.68 6.27 2.14
C ILE A 155 -18.79 5.74 3.57
N LYS A 156 -17.76 5.02 4.05
CA LYS A 156 -17.70 4.53 5.44
C LYS A 156 -17.19 5.58 6.42
N GLY A 157 -16.55 6.62 5.92
CA GLY A 157 -16.10 7.77 6.70
C GLY A 157 -14.59 7.96 6.61
N LYS A 158 -14.02 8.59 7.64
CA LYS A 158 -12.57 8.77 7.75
C LYS A 158 -11.90 7.47 8.17
N GLY A 159 -10.74 7.19 7.59
CA GLY A 159 -9.81 6.15 8.04
C GLY A 159 -8.48 6.78 8.43
N LYS A 160 -7.83 6.22 9.45
CA LYS A 160 -6.48 6.58 9.89
C LYS A 160 -5.52 5.42 9.60
N LEU A 161 -4.55 5.67 8.74
CA LEU A 161 -3.43 4.78 8.43
C LEU A 161 -2.23 5.15 9.31
N SER A 162 -1.92 4.33 10.31
CA SER A 162 -0.77 4.53 11.22
C SER A 162 0.54 4.08 10.59
N ASP A 163 1.65 4.67 11.01
CA ASP A 163 3.03 4.38 10.56
C ASP A 163 3.30 4.71 9.09
N TYR A 164 2.48 5.61 8.53
CA TYR A 164 2.66 6.22 7.22
C TYR A 164 2.57 7.73 7.33
N ARG A 165 3.25 8.43 6.43
CA ARG A 165 3.07 9.87 6.20
C ARG A 165 2.59 10.14 4.78
N LEU A 166 1.89 11.26 4.63
CA LEU A 166 1.53 11.79 3.32
C LEU A 166 2.79 12.40 2.69
N ALA A 167 3.09 11.99 1.46
CA ALA A 167 4.22 12.45 0.68
C ALA A 167 3.77 12.83 -0.73
N PHE A 168 4.62 13.53 -1.48
CA PHE A 168 4.31 13.94 -2.85
C PHE A 168 5.47 13.56 -3.78
N SER A 169 5.57 12.26 -4.06
CA SER A 169 6.79 11.59 -4.55
C SER A 169 6.75 11.17 -6.02
N THR A 170 5.64 11.37 -6.75
CA THR A 170 5.60 11.16 -8.21
C THR A 170 5.48 12.50 -8.93
N HIS A 171 6.13 12.66 -10.07
CA HIS A 171 6.22 13.93 -10.81
C HIS A 171 5.58 13.83 -12.18
N PHE A 172 4.70 14.76 -12.48
CA PHE A 172 4.14 15.02 -13.81
C PHE A 172 4.61 16.39 -14.31
N GLU A 173 4.25 16.74 -15.54
CA GLU A 173 4.64 18.02 -16.16
C GLU A 173 4.20 19.24 -15.34
N ASP A 174 3.08 19.13 -14.62
CA ASP A 174 2.47 20.21 -13.85
C ASP A 174 2.80 20.20 -12.34
N GLY A 175 3.59 19.22 -11.87
CA GLY A 175 3.97 19.08 -10.47
C GLY A 175 3.74 17.67 -9.93
N SER A 176 3.75 17.53 -8.61
CA SER A 176 3.67 16.22 -7.96
C SER A 176 2.25 15.69 -7.76
N ARG A 177 2.13 14.41 -7.39
CA ARG A 177 0.91 13.80 -6.85
C ARG A 177 1.19 13.09 -5.52
N ALA A 178 0.13 12.88 -4.74
CA ALA A 178 0.20 12.33 -3.40
C ALA A 178 0.63 10.85 -3.40
N ASP A 179 1.34 10.46 -2.35
CA ASP A 179 1.82 9.12 -2.05
C ASP A 179 1.75 8.88 -0.54
N ILE A 180 1.81 7.62 -0.14
CA ILE A 180 2.02 7.20 1.25
C ILE A 180 3.41 6.58 1.37
N ILE A 181 4.16 7.01 2.37
CA ILE A 181 5.51 6.50 2.68
C ILE A 181 5.54 6.03 4.12
N GLU A 182 6.12 4.86 4.35
CA GLU A 182 6.33 4.33 5.71
C GLU A 182 7.14 5.30 6.55
N ASP A 183 6.57 5.70 7.68
CA ASP A 183 7.19 6.61 8.64
C ASP A 183 6.65 6.28 10.04
N PRO A 184 7.37 5.45 10.82
CA PRO A 184 6.90 4.99 12.13
C PRO A 184 6.53 6.14 13.06
N GLY A 185 5.34 6.06 13.65
CA GLY A 185 4.78 7.11 14.52
C GLY A 185 4.05 8.24 13.78
N ALA A 186 4.18 8.35 12.46
CA ALA A 186 3.33 9.22 11.65
C ALA A 186 1.96 8.57 11.39
N HIS A 187 1.03 9.34 10.82
CA HIS A 187 -0.21 8.79 10.29
C HIS A 187 -0.72 9.59 9.09
N VAL A 188 -1.57 8.93 8.29
CA VAL A 188 -2.33 9.53 7.20
C VAL A 188 -3.81 9.37 7.48
N GLU A 189 -4.57 10.46 7.45
CA GLU A 189 -6.02 10.38 7.40
C GLU A 189 -6.49 10.41 5.94
N GLY A 190 -7.54 9.66 5.65
CA GLY A 190 -8.14 9.57 4.34
C GLY A 190 -9.61 9.16 4.42
N VAL A 191 -10.23 8.94 3.27
CA VAL A 191 -11.64 8.54 3.14
C VAL A 191 -11.72 7.07 2.76
N VAL A 192 -12.55 6.31 3.49
CA VAL A 192 -12.84 4.91 3.20
C VAL A 192 -14.15 4.83 2.41
N TYR A 193 -14.06 4.28 1.21
CA TYR A 193 -15.19 3.96 0.34
C TYR A 193 -15.41 2.44 0.35
N GLU A 194 -16.66 2.01 0.22
CA GLU A 194 -16.97 0.64 -0.24
C GLU A 194 -17.25 0.70 -1.74
N VAL A 195 -16.50 -0.06 -2.52
CA VAL A 195 -16.51 0.00 -3.99
C VAL A 195 -16.65 -1.38 -4.61
N GLY A 196 -17.37 -1.43 -5.72
CA GLY A 196 -17.52 -2.64 -6.54
C GLY A 196 -16.42 -2.81 -7.58
N LYS A 197 -16.50 -3.90 -8.36
CA LYS A 197 -15.56 -4.23 -9.44
C LYS A 197 -15.34 -3.10 -10.46
N GLU A 198 -16.40 -2.44 -10.91
CA GLU A 198 -16.30 -1.37 -11.92
C GLU A 198 -15.50 -0.16 -11.40
N ALA A 199 -15.76 0.28 -10.17
CA ALA A 199 -14.97 1.32 -9.50
C ALA A 199 -13.49 0.92 -9.38
N ARG A 200 -13.21 -0.34 -9.05
CA ARG A 200 -11.83 -0.85 -8.97
C ARG A 200 -11.13 -0.77 -10.33
N GLU A 201 -11.77 -1.18 -11.42
CA GLU A 201 -11.21 -1.10 -12.76
C GLU A 201 -10.90 0.36 -13.16
N TYR A 202 -11.81 1.28 -12.84
CA TYR A 202 -11.57 2.72 -12.98
C TYR A 202 -10.36 3.20 -12.17
N LEU A 203 -10.24 2.80 -10.90
CA LEU A 203 -9.10 3.18 -10.04
C LEU A 203 -7.78 2.68 -10.63
N TYR A 204 -7.72 1.44 -11.10
CA TYR A 204 -6.49 0.89 -11.71
C TYR A 204 -6.02 1.71 -12.93
N GLN A 205 -6.96 2.17 -13.76
CA GLN A 205 -6.66 3.05 -14.89
C GLN A 205 -6.24 4.45 -14.42
N ARG A 206 -6.98 5.05 -13.47
CA ARG A 206 -6.73 6.40 -12.95
C ARG A 206 -5.36 6.50 -12.28
N GLU A 207 -4.95 5.48 -11.55
CA GLU A 207 -3.69 5.42 -10.81
C GLU A 207 -2.53 4.93 -11.68
N GLY A 208 -2.77 4.61 -12.96
CA GLY A 208 -1.72 4.22 -13.90
C GLY A 208 -1.01 2.92 -13.49
N VAL A 209 -1.76 1.91 -13.05
CA VAL A 209 -1.20 0.62 -12.61
C VAL A 209 -0.47 -0.09 -13.76
N GLU A 210 -1.10 -0.15 -14.93
CA GLU A 210 -0.51 -0.76 -16.13
C GLU A 210 0.73 0.00 -16.63
N THR A 211 0.76 1.32 -16.43
CA THR A 211 1.90 2.18 -16.78
C THR A 211 2.93 2.30 -15.65
N LYS A 212 2.79 1.51 -14.57
CA LYS A 212 3.71 1.43 -13.43
C LYS A 212 3.95 2.78 -12.72
N VAL A 213 2.92 3.64 -12.65
CA VAL A 213 3.00 4.88 -11.87
C VAL A 213 2.78 4.58 -10.40
N TYR A 214 1.62 4.03 -10.07
CA TYR A 214 1.31 3.49 -8.76
C TYR A 214 1.16 1.96 -8.84
N ARG A 215 1.38 1.30 -7.71
CA ARG A 215 0.93 -0.08 -7.51
C ARG A 215 -0.21 -0.12 -6.50
N PRO A 216 -1.14 -1.08 -6.64
CA PRO A 216 -2.06 -1.39 -5.56
C PRO A 216 -1.30 -1.94 -4.35
N THR A 217 -1.84 -1.68 -3.16
CA THR A 217 -1.37 -2.25 -1.89
C THR A 217 -2.53 -2.40 -0.94
N ILE A 218 -2.45 -3.36 -0.02
CA ILE A 218 -3.48 -3.57 1.02
C ILE A 218 -3.00 -2.96 2.33
N VAL A 219 -3.75 -1.97 2.81
CA VAL A 219 -3.50 -1.24 4.06
C VAL A 219 -4.58 -1.54 5.09
N HIS A 220 -4.28 -1.24 6.35
CA HIS A 220 -5.24 -1.36 7.45
C HIS A 220 -5.44 0.02 8.07
N VAL A 221 -6.68 0.49 8.07
CA VAL A 221 -7.03 1.83 8.54
C VAL A 221 -8.06 1.76 9.65
N GLU A 222 -7.84 2.55 10.69
CA GLU A 222 -8.76 2.68 11.83
C GLU A 222 -9.85 3.70 11.49
N GLY A 223 -11.11 3.28 11.50
CA GLY A 223 -12.27 4.15 11.34
C GLY A 223 -12.59 4.94 12.61
N ASP A 224 -13.41 5.98 12.48
CA ASP A 224 -13.82 6.82 13.62
C ASP A 224 -14.64 6.10 14.69
N ASP A 225 -15.28 4.99 14.32
CA ASP A 225 -16.02 4.10 15.20
C ASP A 225 -15.14 3.03 15.88
N GLY A 226 -13.83 3.08 15.67
CA GLY A 226 -12.86 2.08 16.13
C GLY A 226 -12.85 0.81 15.29
N ILE A 227 -13.66 0.72 14.22
CA ILE A 227 -13.63 -0.42 13.29
C ILE A 227 -12.39 -0.31 12.42
N THR A 228 -11.61 -1.39 12.35
CA THR A 228 -10.47 -1.48 11.44
C THR A 228 -10.95 -1.99 10.07
N PHE A 229 -10.65 -1.24 9.02
CA PHE A 229 -10.87 -1.64 7.64
C PHE A 229 -9.56 -2.15 7.04
N GLN A 230 -9.56 -3.38 6.52
CA GLN A 230 -8.61 -3.75 5.47
C GLN A 230 -9.07 -3.05 4.18
N ALA A 231 -8.18 -2.36 3.47
CA ALA A 231 -8.56 -1.57 2.30
C ALA A 231 -7.51 -1.64 1.20
N LEU A 232 -7.99 -1.62 -0.05
CA LEU A 232 -7.18 -1.32 -1.21
C LEU A 232 -6.74 0.14 -1.14
N SER A 233 -5.47 0.39 -1.41
CA SER A 233 -4.91 1.72 -1.62
C SER A 233 -3.89 1.63 -2.75
N PHE A 234 -3.28 2.75 -3.09
CA PHE A 234 -2.23 2.83 -4.09
C PHE A 234 -1.00 3.49 -3.49
N THR A 235 0.19 3.13 -3.97
CA THR A 235 1.43 3.82 -3.59
C THR A 235 2.36 3.90 -4.79
N VAL A 236 3.12 4.99 -4.87
CA VAL A 236 4.05 5.25 -5.98
C VAL A 236 5.13 4.16 -6.01
N ILE A 237 5.39 3.60 -7.19
CA ILE A 237 6.46 2.62 -7.41
C ILE A 237 7.83 3.31 -7.38
N GLU A 238 8.04 4.26 -8.28
CA GLU A 238 9.30 5.03 -8.38
C GLU A 238 9.19 6.35 -7.61
N LYS A 239 9.53 6.31 -6.33
CA LYS A 239 9.46 7.47 -5.44
C LYS A 239 10.60 8.44 -5.74
N ARG A 240 10.25 9.68 -6.10
CA ARG A 240 11.17 10.81 -6.36
C ARG A 240 11.15 11.80 -5.19
N ALA A 241 12.11 12.72 -5.20
CA ALA A 241 12.19 13.80 -4.21
C ALA A 241 10.90 14.64 -4.21
N GLU A 242 10.40 15.01 -3.03
CA GLU A 242 9.13 15.70 -2.92
C GLU A 242 9.20 17.13 -3.49
N ILE A 243 8.21 17.47 -4.32
CA ILE A 243 8.00 18.82 -4.86
C ILE A 243 6.55 19.24 -4.65
N ALA A 244 6.27 20.53 -4.83
CA ALA A 244 4.90 21.05 -4.69
C ALA A 244 3.95 20.42 -5.73
N PRO A 245 2.70 20.08 -5.34
CA PRO A 245 1.65 19.75 -6.29
C PRO A 245 1.14 21.00 -7.01
N PRO A 246 0.49 20.86 -8.18
CA PRO A 246 -0.23 21.96 -8.80
C PRO A 246 -1.44 22.39 -7.96
N PHE A 247 -1.83 23.66 -8.10
CA PHE A 247 -2.94 24.26 -7.34
C PHE A 247 -4.25 23.46 -7.46
N HIS A 248 -4.66 23.09 -8.68
CA HIS A 248 -5.92 22.36 -8.89
C HIS A 248 -5.94 21.02 -8.13
N TYR A 249 -4.79 20.33 -8.03
CA TYR A 249 -4.68 19.07 -7.31
C TYR A 249 -4.69 19.29 -5.79
N ALA A 250 -4.00 20.32 -5.30
CA ALA A 250 -4.06 20.71 -3.89
C ALA A 250 -5.48 21.14 -3.47
N GLU A 251 -6.20 21.82 -4.36
CA GLU A 251 -7.61 22.19 -4.16
C GLU A 251 -8.50 20.94 -4.05
N GLU A 252 -8.33 19.95 -4.92
CA GLU A 252 -9.05 18.66 -4.82
C GLU A 252 -8.79 17.98 -3.47
N ILE A 253 -7.53 17.82 -3.06
CA ILE A 253 -7.18 17.22 -1.76
C ILE A 253 -7.85 17.98 -0.62
N HIS A 254 -7.78 19.31 -0.64
CA HIS A 254 -8.39 20.11 0.41
C HIS A 254 -9.92 19.98 0.40
N ARG A 255 -10.59 20.10 -0.75
CA ARG A 255 -12.07 20.00 -0.83
C ARG A 255 -12.58 18.63 -0.37
N GLY A 256 -11.90 17.55 -0.77
CA GLY A 256 -12.21 16.20 -0.32
C GLY A 256 -11.95 16.04 1.18
N GLY A 257 -10.76 16.43 1.61
CA GLY A 257 -10.31 16.29 2.99
C GLY A 257 -11.18 17.07 3.98
N SER A 258 -11.54 18.32 3.69
CA SER A 258 -12.36 19.18 4.58
C SER A 258 -13.75 18.62 4.88
N LYS A 259 -14.25 17.65 4.11
CA LYS A 259 -15.55 17.02 4.34
C LYS A 259 -15.48 15.90 5.39
N TYR A 260 -14.32 15.29 5.58
CA TYR A 260 -14.20 14.00 6.31
C TYR A 260 -13.06 13.96 7.34
N LEU A 261 -11.92 14.59 7.07
CA LEU A 261 -10.74 14.47 7.90
C LEU A 261 -10.83 15.35 9.15
N SER A 262 -10.01 15.03 10.15
CA SER A 262 -9.97 15.80 11.39
C SER A 262 -9.44 17.22 11.16
N GLU A 263 -9.91 18.16 11.97
CA GLU A 263 -9.49 19.56 11.88
C GLU A 263 -7.97 19.71 12.06
N ASN A 264 -7.37 18.95 12.96
CA ASN A 264 -5.93 18.98 13.19
C ASN A 264 -5.14 18.46 11.98
N TYR A 265 -5.61 17.39 11.34
CA TYR A 265 -4.97 16.87 10.14
C TYR A 265 -5.12 17.83 8.97
N MET A 266 -6.31 18.44 8.79
CA MET A 266 -6.54 19.46 7.76
C MET A 266 -5.64 20.69 7.94
N LYS A 267 -5.48 21.19 9.17
CA LYS A 267 -4.53 22.28 9.46
C LYS A 267 -3.09 21.92 9.07
N SER A 268 -2.69 20.66 9.25
CA SER A 268 -1.36 20.19 8.84
C SER A 268 -1.19 20.19 7.31
N ILE A 269 -2.23 19.79 6.56
CA ILE A 269 -2.24 19.85 5.09
C ILE A 269 -2.19 21.29 4.61
N GLU A 270 -3.03 22.17 5.20
CA GLU A 270 -3.05 23.59 4.89
C GLU A 270 -1.69 24.24 5.12
N TYR A 271 -1.06 23.98 6.28
CA TYR A 271 0.28 24.47 6.59
C TYR A 271 1.31 23.99 5.56
N LYS A 272 1.30 22.70 5.22
CA LYS A 272 2.21 22.13 4.20
C LYS A 272 2.04 22.82 2.83
N PHE A 273 0.81 23.05 2.39
CA PHE A 273 0.56 23.72 1.11
C PHE A 273 0.87 25.22 1.14
N LEU A 274 0.64 25.92 2.25
CA LEU A 274 0.88 27.35 2.37
C LEU A 274 2.35 27.71 2.61
N GLU A 275 2.98 27.03 3.58
CA GLU A 275 4.25 27.48 4.17
C GLU A 275 5.43 26.65 3.67
N GLU A 276 5.29 25.32 3.59
CA GLU A 276 6.37 24.45 3.11
C GLU A 276 6.50 24.51 1.59
N TRP A 277 5.40 24.30 0.88
CA TRP A 277 5.41 24.17 -0.59
C TRP A 277 4.97 25.41 -1.33
N LYS A 278 4.32 26.35 -0.65
CA LYS A 278 3.90 27.63 -1.21
C LYS A 278 3.13 27.43 -2.52
N VAL A 279 2.19 26.48 -2.51
CA VAL A 279 1.38 26.11 -3.68
C VAL A 279 0.73 27.39 -4.21
N PRO A 280 0.92 27.73 -5.50
CA PRO A 280 0.36 28.94 -6.08
C PRO A 280 -1.14 29.04 -5.83
N GLU A 281 -1.64 30.25 -5.61
CA GLU A 281 -3.08 30.55 -5.45
C GLU A 281 -3.79 29.92 -4.23
N PHE A 282 -3.13 29.02 -3.50
CA PHE A 282 -3.73 28.29 -2.39
C PHE A 282 -4.14 29.21 -1.23
N ARG A 283 -3.33 30.23 -0.91
CA ARG A 283 -3.69 31.26 0.08
C ARG A 283 -4.97 32.01 -0.31
N ALA A 284 -5.08 32.42 -1.57
CA ALA A 284 -6.27 33.13 -2.07
C ALA A 284 -7.51 32.21 -2.05
N TYR A 285 -7.33 30.91 -2.31
CA TYR A 285 -8.38 29.91 -2.18
C TYR A 285 -8.92 29.79 -0.74
N LEU A 286 -8.06 29.67 0.26
CA LEU A 286 -8.47 29.58 1.67
C LEU A 286 -9.17 30.87 2.15
N GLN A 287 -8.67 32.04 1.75
CA GLN A 287 -9.30 33.32 2.09
C GLN A 287 -10.73 33.42 1.54
N ARG A 288 -10.98 32.94 0.31
CA ARG A 288 -12.33 32.87 -0.27
C ARG A 288 -13.26 31.93 0.49
N LYS A 289 -12.71 30.91 1.15
CA LYS A 289 -13.45 29.94 1.98
C LYS A 289 -13.72 30.42 3.41
N GLY A 290 -13.24 31.61 3.79
CA GLY A 290 -13.50 32.21 5.11
C GLY A 290 -12.45 31.88 6.18
N TRP A 291 -11.28 31.38 5.79
CA TRP A 291 -10.15 31.18 6.70
C TRP A 291 -9.59 32.53 7.18
N LYS A 292 -9.41 32.69 8.50
CA LYS A 292 -8.79 33.86 9.13
C LYS A 292 -7.48 33.40 9.79
N GLU A 293 -6.41 34.18 9.56
CA GLU A 293 -5.04 33.96 10.06
C GLU A 293 -4.97 33.70 11.57
#